data_AF-A0A3B9D0Z1-F1
#
_entry.id   AF-A0A3B9D0Z1-F1
#
_cell.length_a   1.000
_cell.length_b   1.000
_cell.length_c   1.000
_cell.angle_alpha   90.00
_cell.angle_beta   90.00
_cell.angle_gamma   90.00
#
_symmetry.space_group_name_H-M   'P 1'
#
loop_
_entity.id
_entity.type
_entity.pdbx_description
1 polymer ?
#
loop_
_entity_poly.entity_id
_entity_poly.type
_entity_poly.pdbx_seq_one_letter_code
_entity_poly.pdbx_strand_id
1 'polypeptide(L)' 'QIHLVTSGLSDEEASITGVQVQSDLQSIFNKCLDSSADRSVAVIPEGPYVIPMYRHSAHVA' A
#
# COMPACT_ATOMS: atom_id res chain seq x y z
N GLN A 1 -2.74 -3.24 -7.30
CA GLN A 1 -2.79 -1.79 -7.60
C GLN A 1 -1.78 -1.10 -6.68
N ILE A 2 -1.11 -0.04 -7.14
CA ILE A 2 -0.13 0.71 -6.34
C ILE A 2 -0.66 2.14 -6.19
N HIS A 3 -0.73 2.61 -4.94
CA HIS A 3 -1.20 3.95 -4.59
C HIS A 3 -0.06 4.73 -3.94
N LEU A 4 0.06 6.01 -4.30
CA LEU A 4 1.03 6.93 -3.73
C LEU A 4 0.28 8.09 -3.08
N VAL A 5 0.51 8.30 -1.78
CA VAL A 5 0.01 9.47 -1.06
C VAL A 5 1.14 10.47 -0.95
N THR A 6 1.01 11.60 -1.65
CA THR A 6 2.01 12.68 -1.65
C THR A 6 1.37 13.99 -2.09
N SER A 7 1.93 15.11 -1.62
CA SER A 7 1.69 16.45 -2.14
C SER A 7 2.90 17.03 -2.90
N GLY A 8 3.95 16.21 -3.08
CA GLY A 8 5.24 16.65 -3.60
C GLY A 8 5.43 16.50 -5.11
N LEU A 9 4.36 16.21 -5.86
CA LEU A 9 4.41 16.06 -7.31
C LEU A 9 3.52 17.11 -7.96
N SER A 10 3.99 17.69 -9.06
CA SER A 10 3.16 18.41 -10.02
C SER A 10 2.26 17.45 -10.79
N ASP A 11 1.24 17.97 -11.47
CA ASP A 11 0.33 17.17 -12.31
C ASP A 11 1.08 16.46 -13.45
N GLU A 12 2.10 17.12 -14.02
CA GLU A 12 2.94 16.54 -15.07
C GLU A 12 3.76 15.35 -14.54
N GLU A 13 4.42 15.51 -13.39
CA GLU A 13 5.18 14.43 -12.75
C GLU A 13 4.26 13.27 -12.32
N ALA A 14 3.09 13.58 -11.76
CA ALA A 14 2.11 12.58 -11.38
C ALA A 14 1.70 11.71 -12.58
N SER A 15 1.53 12.32 -13.76
CA SER A 15 1.07 11.65 -14.98
C SER A 15 2.03 10.58 -15.51
N ILE A 16 3.33 10.68 -15.22
CA ILE A 16 4.37 9.78 -15.73
C ILE A 16 4.81 8.70 -14.74
N THR A 17 4.28 8.70 -13.52
CA THR A 17 4.71 7.77 -12.45
C THR A 17 4.21 6.33 -12.62
N GLY A 18 3.10 6.13 -13.35
CA GLY A 18 2.46 4.81 -13.48
C GLY A 18 1.77 4.30 -12.20
N VAL A 19 1.63 5.13 -11.16
CA VAL A 19 0.91 4.81 -9.92
C VAL A 19 -0.30 5.72 -9.72
N GLN A 20 -1.22 5.31 -8.86
CA GLN A 20 -2.39 6.13 -8.54
C GLN A 20 -2.02 7.12 -7.42
N VAL A 21 -1.79 8.37 -7.80
CA VAL A 21 -1.58 9.46 -6.83
C VAL A 21 -2.92 9.79 -6.17
N GLN A 22 -2.93 9.89 -4.84
CA GLN A 22 -4.12 10.10 -4.03
C GLN A 22 -3.80 11.05 -2.86
N SER A 23 -4.81 11.75 -2.37
CA SER A 23 -4.67 12.74 -1.28
C SER A 23 -5.17 12.23 0.08
N ASP A 24 -5.96 11.15 0.11
CA ASP A 24 -6.55 10.62 1.33
C ASP A 24 -6.22 9.13 1.52
N LEU A 25 -5.43 8.84 2.55
CA LEU A 25 -5.04 7.47 2.89
C LEU A 25 -6.24 6.64 3.37
N GLN A 26 -7.18 7.24 4.11
CA GLN A 26 -8.27 6.48 4.74
C GLN A 26 -9.23 5.90 3.69
N SER A 27 -9.60 6.70 2.69
CA SER A 27 -10.44 6.25 1.58
C SER A 27 -9.79 5.11 0.79
N ILE A 28 -8.48 5.21 0.49
CA ILE A 28 -7.73 4.14 -0.19
C ILE A 28 -7.75 2.87 0.64
N PHE A 29 -7.48 3.00 1.94
CA PHE A 29 -7.40 1.86 2.85
C PHE A 29 -8.73 1.10 2.92
N ASN A 30 -9.85 1.82 3.08
CA ASN A 30 -11.18 1.23 3.08
C ASN A 30 -11.48 0.52 1.75
N LYS A 31 -11.19 1.17 0.61
CA LYS A 31 -11.40 0.59 -0.72
C LYS A 31 -10.60 -0.69 -0.93
N CYS A 32 -9.34 -0.72 -0.49
CA CYS A 32 -8.48 -1.90 -0.59
C CYS A 32 -9.03 -3.06 0.25
N LEU A 33 -9.42 -2.79 1.50
CA LEU A 33 -9.96 -3.80 2.40
C LEU A 33 -11.31 -4.36 1.94
N ASP A 34 -12.19 -3.51 1.40
CA ASP A 34 -13.51 -3.93 0.90
C ASP A 34 -13.38 -4.85 -0.33
N SER A 35 -12.32 -4.66 -1.13
CA SER A 35 -12.03 -5.48 -2.31
C SER A 35 -11.26 -6.78 -2.02
N SER A 36 -10.79 -6.97 -0.78
CA SER A 36 -9.93 -8.10 -0.40
C SER A 36 -10.69 -9.18 0.37
N ALA A 37 -10.45 -10.45 0.01
CA ALA A 37 -10.99 -11.59 0.75
C ALA A 37 -10.31 -11.77 2.13
N ASP A 38 -9.04 -11.38 2.24
CA ASP A 38 -8.28 -11.33 3.49
C ASP A 38 -8.08 -9.86 3.91
N ARG A 39 -8.50 -9.54 5.13
CA ARG A 39 -8.41 -8.19 5.70
C ARG A 39 -7.18 -7.97 6.57
N SER A 40 -6.25 -8.93 6.57
CA SER A 40 -4.98 -8.81 7.27
C SER A 40 -4.11 -7.73 6.62
N VAL A 41 -3.53 -6.86 7.44
CA VAL A 41 -2.70 -5.74 6.97
C VAL A 41 -1.32 -5.84 7.58
N ALA A 42 -0.30 -5.80 6.74
CA ALA A 42 1.08 -5.59 7.15
C ALA A 42 1.43 -4.11 7.03
N VAL A 43 1.90 -3.51 8.11
CA VAL A 43 2.40 -2.12 8.14
C VAL A 43 3.91 -2.15 8.24
N ILE A 44 4.60 -1.39 7.38
CA ILE A 44 6.06 -1.28 7.35
C ILE A 44 6.42 0.20 7.48
N PRO A 45 6.65 0.72 8.70
CA PRO A 45 6.80 2.16 8.95
C PRO A 45 8.09 2.79 8.38
N GLU A 46 9.09 2.00 8.01
CA GLU A 46 10.42 2.43 7.54
C GLU A 46 10.90 1.52 6.40
N GLY A 47 10.06 1.41 5.36
CA GLY A 47 10.21 0.46 4.25
C GLY A 47 11.63 0.33 3.67
N PRO A 48 12.34 1.42 3.36
CA PRO A 48 13.68 1.37 2.77
C PRO A 48 14.73 0.69 3.64
N TYR A 49 14.51 0.61 4.96
CA TYR A 49 15.50 0.13 5.93
C TYR A 49 15.26 -1.32 6.39
N VAL A 50 14.25 -2.00 5.84
CA VAL A 50 13.91 -3.36 6.25
C VAL A 50 13.91 -4.33 5.06
N ILE A 51 14.19 -5.61 5.36
CA ILE A 51 14.07 -6.70 4.39
C ILE A 51 12.94 -7.61 4.86
N PRO A 52 11.75 -7.54 4.23
CA PRO A 52 10.63 -8.42 4.57
C PRO A 52 10.99 -9.89 4.30
N MET A 53 10.80 -10.73 5.30
CA MET A 53 11.01 -12.19 5.21
C MET A 53 9.65 -12.89 5.25
N TYR A 54 9.34 -13.69 4.25
CA TYR A 54 8.16 -14.55 4.29
C TYR A 54 8.39 -15.70 5.27
N ARG A 55 7.45 -15.90 6.19
CA ARG A 55 7.39 -17.10 7.03
C ARG A 55 6.07 -17.81 6.79
N HIS A 56 6.15 -19.08 6.44
CA HIS A 56 4.98 -19.91 6.36
C HIS A 56 4.54 -20.31 7.78
N SER A 57 3.42 -19.78 8.22
CA SER A 57 2.75 -20.25 9.44
C SER A 57 2.05 -21.57 9.09
N ALA A 58 2.62 -22.71 9.52
CA ALA A 58 1.88 -23.96 9.46
C ALA A 58 0.64 -23.81 10.37
N HIS A 59 -0.54 -24.02 9.80
CA HIS A 59 -1.77 -24.13 10.58
C HIS A 59 -1.59 -25.30 11.57
N VAL A 60 -1.54 -25.01 12.87
CA VAL A 60 -1.71 -26.06 13.89
C VAL A 60 -3.20 -26.38 13.91
N ALA A 61 -3.52 -27.62 13.54
CA ALA A 61 -4.87 -28.17 13.53
C ALA A 61 -5.48 -28.23 14.94
#